data_AF-A0AA36IYJ6-F1
#
_entry.id   AF-A0AA36IYJ6-F1
#
_cell.length_a   1.000
_cell.length_b   1.000
_cell.length_c   1.000
_cell.angle_alpha   90.00
_cell.angle_beta   90.00
_cell.angle_gamma   90.00
#
_symmetry.space_group_name_H-M   'P 1'
#
loop_
_entity.id
_entity.type
_entity.pdbx_description
1 polymer ?
#
loop_
_entity_poly.entity_id
_entity_poly.type
_entity_poly.pdbx_seq_one_letter_code
_entity_poly.pdbx_strand_id
1 'polypeptide(L)'
;MAPAPRGACAAPRTGLPPVSCSVEQWEHLASLAEKGAVLCCPTAAAFFEGLKQGLGWNVYETLLDFEVYTLELQRRDRAEARRGASSSSSSSSESDSSSSLDVNLSETQEAGKVTALDLETLLEGKDGEEVGPEQPKKLKTGRCTGFAMSEAAGARAVVTQTVDLPGILYGFGDFDCVLRLQLPSLEVLVYDSDGRLCPVGLNSVGLGVCVFNLHDRQTEGFEQASLSVQTLVWELLLAGHTLSSALSWLRSLPLRPMCGSALLLADETGVVNVELSPGGLVIGEVQRAAVVSRANHPMLEESEASFGGNKRSRRDSERRLEALRVELKRQQEADAFKLDTEVALSVLRRAKKVRNLSTLALVSMDPLQGQLSVEFRERQEVSETEAARFAVEMGMAPKILNRALNQGGLQMETKRPRMSTGETALHVTRWAKHSIELSAGKGKRTGELGELGENEAWSVYDALAAVSQSFVAVQ
;
A
#
# COMPACT_ATOMS: atom_id res chain seq x y z
N MET A 1 13.03 32.79 5.31
CA MET A 1 11.58 32.85 5.59
C MET A 1 11.16 31.46 6.00
N ALA A 2 10.67 31.27 7.23
CA ALA A 2 10.10 29.99 7.64
C ALA A 2 8.79 29.77 6.85
N PRO A 3 8.51 28.56 6.35
CA PRO A 3 7.23 28.27 5.73
C PRO A 3 6.12 28.45 6.78
N ALA A 4 5.01 29.05 6.37
CA ALA A 4 3.83 29.18 7.22
C ALA A 4 3.37 27.78 7.69
N PRO A 5 2.94 27.63 8.96
CA PRO A 5 2.36 26.38 9.41
C PRO A 5 1.18 26.02 8.49
N ARG A 6 1.14 24.77 8.03
CA ARG A 6 0.14 24.23 7.11
C ARG A 6 -1.25 24.67 7.59
N GLY A 7 -1.87 25.57 6.83
CA GLY A 7 -3.24 25.98 7.08
C GLY A 7 -4.12 24.74 7.05
N ALA A 8 -4.91 24.55 8.11
CA ALA A 8 -5.94 23.53 8.18
C ALA A 8 -6.73 23.51 6.86
N CYS A 9 -6.64 22.40 6.13
CA CYS A 9 -7.59 22.11 5.05
C CYS A 9 -9.00 22.34 5.63
N ALA A 10 -9.76 23.23 4.98
CA ALA A 10 -11.10 23.60 5.42
C ALA A 10 -11.90 22.35 5.79
N ALA A 11 -12.35 22.28 7.04
CA ALA A 11 -13.07 21.13 7.57
C ALA A 11 -14.30 20.86 6.68
N PRO A 12 -14.48 19.63 6.16
CA PRO A 12 -15.73 19.28 5.50
C PRO A 12 -16.88 19.45 6.51
N ARG A 13 -18.02 19.98 6.05
CA ARG A 13 -19.27 20.21 6.82
C ARG A 13 -19.97 18.90 7.25
N THR A 14 -19.21 17.85 7.51
CA THR A 14 -19.67 16.54 7.97
C THR A 14 -19.41 16.48 9.47
N GLY A 15 -20.46 16.37 10.29
CA GLY A 15 -20.44 16.55 11.76
C GLY A 15 -19.54 15.62 12.60
N LEU A 16 -18.59 14.91 12.00
CA LEU A 16 -17.41 14.37 12.68
C LEU A 16 -16.18 14.66 11.80
N PRO A 17 -15.12 15.32 12.31
CA PRO A 17 -13.89 15.50 11.56
C PRO A 17 -13.33 14.13 11.11
N PRO A 18 -12.63 14.07 9.96
CA PRO A 18 -12.13 12.82 9.39
C PRO A 18 -11.20 12.04 10.32
N VAL A 19 -10.58 12.72 11.30
CA VAL A 19 -9.79 12.14 12.39
C VAL A 19 -10.19 12.86 13.69
N SER A 20 -10.59 12.11 14.71
CA SER A 20 -11.07 12.63 16.01
C SER A 20 -9.93 12.88 17.02
N CYS A 21 -8.70 12.99 16.55
CA CYS A 21 -7.51 13.16 17.39
C CYS A 21 -7.28 14.66 17.66
N SER A 22 -7.11 15.06 18.92
CA SER A 22 -6.65 16.41 19.24
C SER A 22 -5.16 16.55 18.88
N VAL A 23 -4.68 17.79 18.75
CA VAL A 23 -3.26 18.05 18.46
C VAL A 23 -2.38 17.44 19.55
N GLU A 24 -2.76 17.60 20.81
CA GLU A 24 -2.02 17.08 21.96
C GLU A 24 -1.95 15.54 21.94
N GLN A 25 -3.05 14.89 21.56
CA GLN A 25 -3.08 13.44 21.41
C GLN A 25 -2.20 13.00 20.23
N TRP A 26 -2.17 13.76 19.13
CA TRP A 26 -1.30 13.47 17.99
C TRP A 26 0.18 13.56 18.34
N GLU A 27 0.57 14.64 19.02
CA GLU A 27 1.93 14.86 19.53
C GLU A 27 2.34 13.76 20.52
N HIS A 28 1.41 13.35 21.40
CA HIS A 28 1.63 12.24 22.32
C HIS A 28 1.91 10.92 21.58
N LEU A 29 1.08 10.58 20.60
CA LEU A 29 1.28 9.38 19.78
C LEU A 29 2.62 9.45 19.02
N ALA A 30 2.98 10.60 18.46
CA ALA A 30 4.25 10.80 17.78
C ALA A 30 5.45 10.58 18.73
N SER A 31 5.35 11.06 19.97
CA SER A 31 6.37 10.80 21.01
C SER A 31 6.49 9.30 21.35
N LEU A 32 5.37 8.57 21.38
CA LEU A 32 5.39 7.12 21.60
C LEU A 32 6.03 6.36 20.42
N ALA A 33 5.74 6.79 19.18
CA ALA A 33 6.37 6.27 17.97
C ALA A 33 7.88 6.50 17.96
N GLU A 34 8.32 7.71 18.29
CA GLU A 34 9.74 8.10 18.38
C GLU A 34 10.48 7.25 19.41
N LYS A 35 9.91 7.11 20.62
CA LYS A 35 10.49 6.23 21.66
C LYS A 35 10.59 4.78 21.20
N GLY A 36 9.57 4.30 20.49
CA GLY A 36 9.58 2.95 19.92
C GLY A 36 10.70 2.77 18.91
N ALA A 37 10.80 3.70 17.96
CA ALA A 37 11.81 3.71 16.90
C ALA A 37 13.22 3.77 17.49
N VAL A 38 13.52 4.68 18.42
CA VAL A 38 14.83 4.80 19.05
C VAL A 38 15.26 3.50 19.75
N LEU A 39 14.30 2.80 20.39
CA LEU A 39 14.61 1.57 21.11
C LEU A 39 14.84 0.35 20.20
N CYS A 40 14.08 0.23 19.10
CA CYS A 40 14.04 -1.02 18.32
C CYS A 40 14.61 -0.89 16.90
N CYS A 41 14.67 0.33 16.38
CA CYS A 41 14.97 0.66 14.99
C CYS A 41 15.97 1.82 14.94
N PRO A 42 17.19 1.65 15.49
CA PRO A 42 18.13 2.75 15.65
C PRO A 42 18.54 3.38 14.32
N THR A 43 18.62 2.61 13.24
CA THR A 43 19.01 3.11 11.92
C THR A 43 17.92 4.00 11.33
N ALA A 44 16.67 3.53 11.36
CA ALA A 44 15.51 4.31 10.94
C ALA A 44 15.33 5.55 11.82
N ALA A 45 15.50 5.43 13.14
CA ALA A 45 15.40 6.56 14.07
C ALA A 45 16.43 7.65 13.76
N ALA A 46 17.69 7.27 13.47
CA ALA A 46 18.72 8.22 13.06
C ALA A 46 18.37 8.92 11.74
N PHE A 47 17.84 8.17 10.77
CA PHE A 47 17.34 8.73 9.51
C PHE A 47 16.20 9.73 9.73
N PHE A 48 15.20 9.38 10.55
CA PHE A 48 14.08 10.27 10.87
C PHE A 48 14.52 11.51 11.65
N GLU A 49 15.50 11.41 12.53
CA GLU A 49 16.08 12.55 13.23
C GLU A 49 16.77 13.50 12.23
N GLY A 50 17.52 12.97 11.26
CA GLY A 50 18.10 13.76 10.17
C GLY A 50 17.03 14.48 9.34
N LEU A 51 15.94 13.79 8.99
CA LEU A 51 14.80 14.42 8.30
C LEU A 51 14.11 15.48 9.16
N LYS A 52 13.90 15.23 10.46
CA LYS A 52 13.31 16.18 11.41
C LYS A 52 14.13 17.47 11.52
N GLN A 53 15.45 17.34 11.61
CA GLN A 53 16.37 18.48 11.62
C GLN A 53 16.39 19.24 10.29
N GLY A 54 16.44 18.52 9.16
CA GLY A 54 16.53 19.13 7.83
C GLY A 54 15.24 19.81 7.39
N LEU A 55 14.08 19.22 7.71
CA LEU A 55 12.77 19.71 7.30
C LEU A 55 12.12 20.64 8.35
N GLY A 56 12.60 20.61 9.61
CA GLY A 56 12.10 21.46 10.69
C GLY A 56 10.71 21.08 11.22
N TRP A 57 10.30 19.82 11.05
CA TRP A 57 9.00 19.28 11.49
C TRP A 57 9.15 17.86 12.03
N ASN A 58 8.22 17.45 12.89
CA ASN A 58 8.25 16.14 13.53
C ASN A 58 7.81 15.04 12.55
N VAL A 59 8.78 14.30 12.00
CA VAL A 59 8.53 13.25 11.01
C VAL A 59 7.61 12.15 11.52
N TYR A 60 7.67 11.84 12.83
CA TYR A 60 6.82 10.82 13.45
C TYR A 60 5.33 11.17 13.38
N GLU A 61 4.97 12.45 13.32
CA GLU A 61 3.58 12.86 13.09
C GLU A 61 3.08 12.46 11.70
N THR A 62 3.97 12.44 10.69
CA THR A 62 3.63 12.04 9.33
C THR A 62 3.52 10.52 9.21
N LEU A 63 4.41 9.78 9.89
CA LEU A 63 4.35 8.32 9.93
C LEU A 63 3.01 7.83 10.48
N LEU A 64 2.43 8.54 11.45
CA LEU A 64 1.18 8.16 12.10
C LEU A 64 -0.09 8.47 11.29
N ASP A 65 0.00 9.23 10.20
CA ASP A 65 -1.20 9.63 9.44
C ASP A 65 -1.99 8.41 8.96
N PHE A 66 -1.28 7.40 8.47
CA PHE A 66 -1.90 6.17 7.97
C PHE A 66 -2.45 5.29 9.11
N GLU A 67 -1.69 5.13 10.19
CA GLU A 67 -2.01 4.36 11.38
C GLU A 67 -3.28 4.89 12.04
N VAL A 68 -3.33 6.21 12.31
CA VAL A 68 -4.46 6.84 12.97
C VAL A 68 -5.68 6.88 12.06
N TYR A 69 -5.49 7.07 10.74
CA TYR A 69 -6.59 6.90 9.79
C TYR A 69 -7.17 5.48 9.82
N THR A 70 -6.31 4.46 9.85
CA THR A 70 -6.73 3.06 9.95
C THR A 70 -7.47 2.78 11.25
N LEU A 71 -6.98 3.33 12.37
CA LEU A 71 -7.64 3.26 13.67
C LEU A 71 -9.05 3.86 13.63
N GLU A 72 -9.20 5.03 13.01
CA GLU A 72 -10.50 5.71 12.90
C GLU A 72 -11.49 4.92 12.02
N LEU A 73 -11.02 4.33 10.91
CA LEU A 73 -11.86 3.44 10.10
C LEU A 73 -12.36 2.24 10.91
N GLN A 74 -11.49 1.62 11.71
CA GLN A 74 -11.87 0.51 12.57
C GLN A 74 -12.87 0.93 13.66
N ARG A 75 -12.69 2.11 14.26
CA ARG A 75 -13.63 2.67 15.25
C ARG A 75 -15.02 2.89 14.65
N ARG A 76 -15.10 3.45 13.44
CA ARG A 76 -16.36 3.67 12.72
C ARG A 76 -17.06 2.35 12.38
N ASP A 77 -16.34 1.38 11.85
CA ASP A 77 -16.89 0.05 11.55
C ASP A 77 -17.47 -0.63 12.80
N ARG A 78 -16.81 -0.50 13.97
CA ARG A 78 -17.34 -1.01 15.25
C ARG A 78 -18.58 -0.27 15.71
N ALA A 79 -18.60 1.05 15.58
CA ALA A 79 -19.76 1.87 15.95
C ALA A 79 -20.98 1.52 15.08
N GLU A 80 -20.79 1.35 13.77
CA GLU A 80 -21.83 0.88 12.85
C GLU A 80 -22.35 -0.51 13.22
N ALA A 81 -21.46 -1.46 13.52
CA ALA A 81 -21.85 -2.81 13.92
C ALA A 81 -22.72 -2.81 15.19
N ARG A 82 -22.39 -1.96 16.18
CA ARG A 82 -23.19 -1.80 17.40
C ARG A 82 -24.58 -1.22 17.11
N ARG A 83 -24.68 -0.23 16.23
CA ARG A 83 -25.97 0.35 15.82
C ARG A 83 -26.84 -0.66 15.07
N GLY A 84 -26.25 -1.42 14.15
CA GLY A 84 -26.97 -2.45 13.39
C GLY A 84 -27.52 -3.58 14.28
N ALA A 85 -26.78 -3.98 15.31
CA ALA A 85 -27.24 -4.98 16.28
C ALA A 85 -28.43 -4.50 17.12
N SER A 86 -28.49 -3.20 17.46
CA SER A 86 -29.60 -2.63 18.24
C SER A 86 -30.90 -2.45 17.44
N SER A 87 -30.84 -2.38 16.11
CA SER A 87 -32.02 -2.24 15.25
C SER A 87 -32.70 -3.57 14.89
N SER A 88 -32.05 -4.72 15.15
CA SER A 88 -32.57 -6.04 14.81
C SER A 88 -33.29 -6.76 15.96
N SER A 89 -33.43 -6.13 17.13
CA SER A 89 -34.04 -6.75 18.33
C SER A 89 -35.51 -6.38 18.59
N SER A 90 -36.22 -5.84 17.60
CA SER A 90 -37.63 -5.45 17.74
C SER A 90 -38.50 -5.91 16.57
N SER A 91 -38.53 -7.23 16.32
CA SER A 91 -39.63 -7.90 15.61
C SER A 91 -39.45 -9.41 15.64
N SER A 92 -39.80 -10.04 16.76
CA SER A 92 -40.11 -11.47 16.82
C SER A 92 -41.53 -11.63 17.37
N SER A 93 -42.49 -11.60 16.47
CA SER A 93 -43.80 -12.24 16.65
C SER A 93 -43.84 -13.45 15.75
N GLU A 94 -44.08 -14.59 16.38
CA GLU A 94 -44.05 -15.96 15.90
C GLU A 94 -44.90 -16.21 14.65
N SER A 95 -44.42 -17.04 13.73
CA SER A 95 -45.24 -18.00 12.99
C SER A 95 -44.35 -19.11 12.42
N ASP A 96 -44.37 -20.27 13.07
CA ASP A 96 -43.87 -21.53 12.53
C ASP A 96 -44.65 -21.92 11.26
N SER A 97 -43.94 -22.36 10.22
CA SER A 97 -44.49 -23.22 9.17
C SER A 97 -43.35 -23.87 8.38
N SER A 98 -43.34 -25.20 8.42
CA SER A 98 -42.43 -26.09 7.73
C SER A 98 -42.55 -26.01 6.20
N SER A 99 -41.44 -26.20 5.50
CA SER A 99 -41.42 -27.07 4.31
C SER A 99 -39.98 -27.48 3.95
N SER A 100 -39.83 -28.79 3.85
CA SER A 100 -38.72 -29.54 3.28
C SER A 100 -38.66 -29.35 1.77
N LEU A 101 -37.48 -29.06 1.20
CA LEU A 101 -37.22 -29.35 -0.20
C LEU A 101 -35.76 -29.79 -0.45
N ASP A 102 -35.69 -30.85 -1.24
CA ASP A 102 -34.55 -31.65 -1.64
C ASP A 102 -33.50 -30.90 -2.47
N VAL A 103 -32.24 -31.28 -2.25
CA VAL A 103 -31.09 -30.87 -3.06
C VAL A 103 -30.93 -31.86 -4.21
N ASN A 104 -31.27 -31.43 -5.43
CA ASN A 104 -30.86 -32.11 -6.66
C ASN A 104 -29.78 -31.27 -7.35
N LEU A 105 -28.55 -31.80 -7.35
CA LEU A 105 -27.42 -31.33 -8.14
C LEU A 105 -27.38 -32.17 -9.42
N SER A 106 -27.77 -31.57 -10.54
CA SER A 106 -27.47 -32.09 -11.87
C SER A 106 -26.72 -31.05 -12.67
N GLU A 107 -25.52 -31.44 -13.11
CA GLU A 107 -24.72 -30.76 -14.11
C GLU A 107 -25.52 -30.53 -15.39
N THR A 108 -25.37 -29.36 -16.00
CA THR A 108 -25.54 -29.21 -17.45
C THR A 108 -24.64 -28.10 -17.94
N GLN A 109 -23.70 -28.48 -18.80
CA GLN A 109 -22.96 -27.61 -19.70
C GLN A 109 -23.94 -27.01 -20.71
N GLU A 110 -23.98 -25.69 -20.85
CA GLU A 110 -24.26 -25.05 -22.14
C GLU A 110 -23.50 -23.73 -22.27
N ALA A 111 -22.81 -23.59 -23.40
CA ALA A 111 -22.12 -22.40 -23.83
C ALA A 111 -23.14 -21.34 -24.29
N GLY A 112 -23.47 -20.40 -23.39
CA GLY A 112 -24.34 -19.26 -23.67
C GLY A 112 -23.59 -18.08 -24.29
N LYS A 113 -23.92 -17.78 -25.55
CA LYS A 113 -23.48 -16.60 -26.30
C LYS A 113 -24.12 -15.35 -25.69
N VAL A 114 -23.35 -14.52 -24.99
CA VAL A 114 -23.84 -13.26 -24.40
C VAL A 114 -24.15 -12.26 -25.51
N THR A 115 -25.43 -11.97 -25.75
CA THR A 115 -25.87 -10.90 -26.65
C THR A 115 -26.02 -9.58 -25.88
N ALA A 116 -25.82 -8.46 -26.58
CA ALA A 116 -25.74 -7.11 -26.03
C ALA A 116 -27.06 -6.53 -25.45
N LEU A 117 -28.09 -7.35 -25.27
CA LEU A 117 -29.44 -6.93 -24.89
C LEU A 117 -29.78 -7.14 -23.40
N ASP A 118 -29.01 -7.92 -22.65
CA ASP A 118 -29.23 -8.09 -21.19
C ASP A 118 -28.58 -6.98 -20.33
N LEU A 119 -28.00 -5.94 -20.95
CA LEU A 119 -27.35 -4.82 -20.26
C LEU A 119 -28.21 -3.55 -20.17
N GLU A 120 -29.37 -3.49 -20.84
CA GLU A 120 -30.26 -2.31 -20.81
C GLU A 120 -31.12 -2.24 -19.54
N THR A 121 -31.39 -3.37 -18.88
CA THR A 121 -32.25 -3.42 -17.69
C THR A 121 -31.59 -2.91 -16.40
N LEU A 122 -30.34 -2.44 -16.45
CA LEU A 122 -29.60 -1.82 -15.34
C LEU A 122 -29.47 -0.28 -15.47
N LEU A 123 -30.08 0.32 -16.51
CA LEU A 123 -29.89 1.74 -16.87
C LEU A 123 -31.11 2.65 -16.66
N GLU A 124 -32.23 2.17 -16.12
CA GLU A 124 -33.33 3.06 -15.72
C GLU A 124 -33.14 3.59 -14.29
N GLY A 125 -32.20 4.51 -14.14
CA GLY A 125 -31.96 5.30 -12.93
C GLY A 125 -32.39 6.74 -13.12
N LYS A 126 -33.67 7.01 -12.84
CA LYS A 126 -34.34 8.29 -12.53
C LYS A 126 -33.48 9.57 -12.58
N ASP A 127 -33.67 10.36 -13.63
CA ASP A 127 -33.38 11.80 -13.61
C ASP A 127 -34.52 12.53 -12.88
N GLY A 128 -34.22 13.20 -11.76
CA GLY A 128 -35.14 14.18 -11.14
C GLY A 128 -35.42 14.06 -9.65
N GLU A 129 -34.63 13.33 -8.86
CA GLU A 129 -34.81 13.26 -7.40
C GLU A 129 -34.02 14.39 -6.71
N GLU A 130 -34.72 15.21 -5.92
CA GLU A 130 -34.15 16.28 -5.10
C GLU A 130 -32.93 15.77 -4.33
N VAL A 131 -31.81 16.50 -4.41
CA VAL A 131 -30.58 16.18 -3.70
C VAL A 131 -30.83 16.35 -2.20
N GLY A 132 -31.31 15.28 -1.57
CA GLY A 132 -31.32 15.15 -0.12
C GLY A 132 -29.90 15.34 0.45
N PRO A 133 -29.77 15.59 1.76
CA PRO A 133 -28.47 15.81 2.39
C PRO A 133 -27.51 14.69 1.98
N GLU A 134 -26.46 15.07 1.24
CA GLU A 134 -25.52 14.16 0.61
C GLU A 134 -24.98 13.21 1.69
N GLN A 135 -25.40 11.94 1.65
CA GLN A 135 -24.95 10.99 2.66
C GLN A 135 -23.42 10.91 2.57
N PRO A 136 -22.69 11.03 3.69
CA PRO A 136 -21.24 11.03 3.67
C PRO A 136 -20.75 9.75 2.99
N LYS A 137 -20.03 9.90 1.87
CA LYS A 137 -19.48 8.77 1.12
C LYS A 137 -18.63 7.93 2.08
N LYS A 138 -18.99 6.66 2.22
CA LYS A 138 -18.29 5.73 3.11
C LYS A 138 -16.80 5.70 2.73
N LEU A 139 -15.93 6.01 3.71
CA LEU A 139 -14.49 5.90 3.53
C LEU A 139 -14.13 4.46 3.18
N LYS A 140 -13.35 4.29 2.12
CA LYS A 140 -12.86 2.97 1.70
C LYS A 140 -11.47 2.76 2.29
N THR A 141 -11.18 1.55 2.74
CA THR A 141 -9.83 1.14 3.15
C THR A 141 -8.93 0.99 1.93
N GLY A 142 -7.61 1.14 2.11
CA GLY A 142 -6.61 0.72 1.13
C GLY A 142 -6.65 -0.79 0.92
N ARG A 143 -6.41 -1.24 -0.32
CA ARG A 143 -6.64 -2.62 -0.78
C ARG A 143 -5.43 -3.21 -1.52
N CYS A 144 -4.24 -3.11 -0.92
CA CYS A 144 -3.02 -3.64 -1.50
C CYS A 144 -3.15 -5.14 -1.85
N THR A 145 -2.62 -5.54 -3.00
CA THR A 145 -2.49 -6.94 -3.42
C THR A 145 -1.14 -7.11 -4.11
N GLY A 146 -0.46 -8.22 -3.82
CA GLY A 146 0.88 -8.43 -4.33
C GLY A 146 1.29 -9.89 -4.25
N PHE A 147 2.48 -10.16 -4.74
CA PHE A 147 3.12 -11.45 -4.59
C PHE A 147 4.63 -11.29 -4.60
N ALA A 148 5.32 -12.35 -4.20
CA ALA A 148 6.75 -12.45 -4.31
C ALA A 148 7.14 -13.88 -4.70
N MET A 149 8.29 -14.01 -5.33
CA MET A 149 8.88 -15.30 -5.66
C MET A 149 10.41 -15.22 -5.56
N SER A 150 11.00 -16.37 -5.27
CA SER A 150 12.44 -16.60 -5.34
C SER A 150 12.65 -17.90 -6.12
N GLU A 151 13.45 -17.86 -7.18
CA GLU A 151 13.73 -19.03 -8.01
C GLU A 151 14.59 -20.06 -7.27
N ALA A 152 14.54 -21.31 -7.74
CA ALA A 152 15.46 -22.33 -7.26
C ALA A 152 16.92 -21.89 -7.49
N ALA A 153 17.79 -22.21 -6.54
CA ALA A 153 19.21 -21.80 -6.54
C ALA A 153 19.48 -20.28 -6.49
N GLY A 154 18.47 -19.45 -6.17
CA GLY A 154 18.68 -18.02 -5.97
C GLY A 154 19.03 -17.25 -7.24
N ALA A 155 18.70 -17.78 -8.42
CA ALA A 155 18.97 -17.12 -9.69
C ALA A 155 18.18 -15.82 -9.86
N ARG A 156 17.05 -15.69 -9.15
CA ARG A 156 16.11 -14.57 -9.27
C ARG A 156 15.26 -14.40 -8.03
N ALA A 157 14.94 -13.16 -7.69
CA ALA A 157 13.85 -12.82 -6.79
C ALA A 157 13.01 -11.69 -7.39
N VAL A 158 11.68 -11.76 -7.26
CA VAL A 158 10.78 -10.68 -7.63
C VAL A 158 9.79 -10.43 -6.51
N VAL A 159 9.58 -9.17 -6.17
CA VAL A 159 8.62 -8.73 -5.16
C VAL A 159 7.75 -7.64 -5.76
N THR A 160 6.43 -7.79 -5.71
CA THR A 160 5.52 -6.83 -6.33
C THR A 160 4.26 -6.60 -5.51
N GLN A 161 3.72 -5.38 -5.58
CA GLN A 161 2.42 -5.06 -4.99
C GLN A 161 1.74 -3.89 -5.69
N THR A 162 0.42 -3.83 -5.54
CA THR A 162 -0.34 -2.59 -5.68
C THR A 162 -0.20 -1.77 -4.39
N VAL A 163 -0.05 -0.46 -4.55
CA VAL A 163 -0.15 0.51 -3.46
C VAL A 163 -1.51 1.19 -3.59
N ASP A 164 -2.36 1.00 -2.60
CA ASP A 164 -3.74 1.47 -2.61
C ASP A 164 -3.99 2.40 -1.41
N LEU A 165 -4.43 3.64 -1.69
CA LEU A 165 -4.93 4.56 -0.66
C LEU A 165 -6.35 5.05 -1.00
N PRO A 166 -7.12 5.44 0.02
CA PRO A 166 -8.39 6.14 -0.20
C PRO A 166 -8.12 7.44 -0.96
N GLY A 167 -8.85 7.71 -2.05
CA GLY A 167 -8.62 8.90 -2.89
C GLY A 167 -8.80 10.26 -2.18
N ILE A 168 -9.41 10.28 -0.98
CA ILE A 168 -9.48 11.49 -0.14
C ILE A 168 -8.12 11.83 0.51
N LEU A 169 -7.26 10.83 0.70
CA LEU A 169 -5.95 10.97 1.34
C LEU A 169 -4.80 11.14 0.35
N TYR A 170 -5.10 11.13 -0.94
CA TYR A 170 -4.10 11.02 -1.99
C TYR A 170 -4.09 12.25 -2.89
N GLY A 171 -2.91 12.83 -3.06
CA GLY A 171 -2.62 13.94 -3.97
C GLY A 171 -2.69 13.65 -5.46
N PHE A 172 -3.19 12.50 -5.88
CA PHE A 172 -3.17 12.08 -7.29
C PHE A 172 -1.77 12.08 -7.92
N GLY A 173 -0.76 11.71 -7.13
CA GLY A 173 0.64 11.62 -7.56
C GLY A 173 1.42 12.92 -7.49
N ASP A 174 0.83 14.00 -6.97
CA ASP A 174 1.53 15.29 -6.81
C ASP A 174 2.81 15.17 -5.96
N PHE A 175 2.89 14.19 -5.05
CA PHE A 175 4.05 13.93 -4.19
C PHE A 175 4.53 12.46 -4.21
N ASP A 176 4.10 11.68 -5.20
CA ASP A 176 4.65 10.34 -5.38
C ASP A 176 6.09 10.45 -5.85
N CYS A 177 6.97 9.64 -5.29
CA CYS A 177 8.36 9.67 -5.68
C CYS A 177 9.03 8.30 -5.57
N VAL A 178 10.10 8.15 -6.34
CA VAL A 178 11.08 7.10 -6.12
C VAL A 178 12.31 7.75 -5.48
N LEU A 179 12.65 7.32 -4.28
CA LEU A 179 13.85 7.78 -3.58
C LEU A 179 14.97 6.77 -3.80
N ARG A 180 16.14 7.30 -4.11
CA ARG A 180 17.38 6.55 -4.16
C ARG A 180 18.34 7.11 -3.12
N LEU A 181 18.54 6.35 -2.05
CA LEU A 181 19.43 6.74 -0.97
C LEU A 181 20.78 6.05 -1.16
N GLN A 182 21.85 6.84 -1.15
CA GLN A 182 23.22 6.35 -1.18
C GLN A 182 23.85 6.56 0.19
N LEU A 183 24.18 5.46 0.86
CA LEU A 183 24.92 5.41 2.11
C LEU A 183 26.33 4.87 1.81
N PRO A 184 27.34 5.11 2.67
CA PRO A 184 28.72 4.67 2.46
C PRO A 184 28.90 3.21 2.03
N SER A 185 28.09 2.28 2.56
CA SER A 185 28.17 0.84 2.30
C SER A 185 26.88 0.22 1.75
N LEU A 186 25.86 1.04 1.50
CA LEU A 186 24.52 0.56 1.18
C LEU A 186 23.82 1.52 0.23
N GLU A 187 23.03 1.00 -0.69
CA GLU A 187 22.06 1.79 -1.42
C GLU A 187 20.65 1.25 -1.21
N VAL A 188 19.66 2.15 -1.23
CA VAL A 188 18.24 1.81 -1.05
C VAL A 188 17.43 2.47 -2.17
N LEU A 189 16.53 1.70 -2.79
CA LEU A 189 15.49 2.21 -3.69
C LEU A 189 14.14 2.01 -3.04
N VAL A 190 13.36 3.08 -2.91
CA VAL A 190 12.00 3.01 -2.40
C VAL A 190 11.06 3.80 -3.29
N TYR A 191 9.87 3.27 -3.52
CA TYR A 191 8.72 4.06 -3.89
C TYR A 191 8.04 4.55 -2.60
N ASP A 192 7.82 5.86 -2.50
CA ASP A 192 7.03 6.47 -1.44
C ASP A 192 5.80 7.15 -2.04
N SER A 193 4.62 6.80 -1.52
CA SER A 193 3.37 7.40 -1.96
C SER A 193 3.11 8.69 -1.20
N ASP A 194 2.97 9.78 -1.94
CA ASP A 194 2.50 11.07 -1.44
C ASP A 194 3.35 11.68 -0.29
N GLY A 195 4.66 11.41 -0.27
CA GLY A 195 5.59 11.91 0.76
C GLY A 195 5.31 11.39 2.18
N ARG A 196 4.66 10.23 2.31
CA ARG A 196 4.20 9.66 3.58
C ARG A 196 5.27 8.86 4.32
N LEU A 197 6.45 8.70 3.71
CA LEU A 197 7.53 7.83 4.20
C LEU A 197 7.03 6.42 4.47
N CYS A 198 6.16 5.89 3.61
CA CYS A 198 5.64 4.53 3.62
C CYS A 198 6.29 3.72 2.50
N PRO A 199 7.57 3.34 2.66
CA PRO A 199 8.37 2.80 1.57
C PRO A 199 7.89 1.41 1.15
N VAL A 200 7.91 1.21 -0.17
CA VAL A 200 7.95 -0.11 -0.81
C VAL A 200 9.26 -0.15 -1.58
N GLY A 201 10.17 -1.05 -1.24
CA GLY A 201 11.53 -0.90 -1.73
C GLY A 201 12.45 -2.08 -1.54
N LEU A 202 13.68 -1.87 -1.95
CA LEU A 202 14.76 -2.83 -1.86
C LEU A 202 16.06 -2.15 -1.40
N ASN A 203 16.95 -2.94 -0.80
CA ASN A 203 18.30 -2.52 -0.46
C ASN A 203 19.35 -3.23 -1.35
N SER A 204 20.58 -2.69 -1.39
CA SER A 204 21.67 -3.24 -2.23
C SER A 204 22.22 -4.59 -1.74
N VAL A 205 21.87 -4.99 -0.52
CA VAL A 205 22.15 -6.33 0.02
C VAL A 205 21.25 -7.39 -0.62
N GLY A 206 20.11 -6.99 -1.19
CA GLY A 206 19.24 -7.85 -1.98
C GLY A 206 17.94 -8.24 -1.29
N LEU A 207 17.50 -7.51 -0.26
CA LEU A 207 16.18 -7.67 0.35
C LEU A 207 15.17 -6.75 -0.33
N GLY A 208 14.04 -7.31 -0.79
CA GLY A 208 12.86 -6.57 -1.21
C GLY A 208 11.75 -6.63 -0.15
N VAL A 209 11.04 -5.51 0.05
CA VAL A 209 10.01 -5.35 1.08
C VAL A 209 8.72 -4.76 0.49
N CYS A 210 7.63 -5.50 0.66
CA CYS A 210 6.27 -5.06 0.40
C CYS A 210 5.44 -4.97 1.69
N VAL A 211 4.45 -4.09 1.72
CA VAL A 211 3.66 -3.73 2.91
C VAL A 211 2.16 -3.80 2.61
N PHE A 212 1.43 -4.47 3.50
CA PHE A 212 -0.01 -4.68 3.40
C PHE A 212 -0.69 -4.34 4.71
N ASN A 213 -1.77 -3.57 4.64
CA ASN A 213 -2.54 -3.24 5.82
C ASN A 213 -3.39 -4.43 6.28
N LEU A 214 -3.37 -4.75 7.57
CA LEU A 214 -4.27 -5.72 8.19
C LEU A 214 -5.23 -5.00 9.13
N HIS A 215 -6.52 -5.25 8.99
CA HIS A 215 -7.52 -4.64 9.85
C HIS A 215 -7.73 -5.48 11.11
N ASP A 216 -6.95 -5.22 12.15
CA ASP A 216 -7.06 -5.91 13.45
C ASP A 216 -8.22 -5.41 14.33
N ARG A 217 -8.62 -6.27 15.30
CA ARG A 217 -9.53 -5.92 16.40
C ARG A 217 -8.82 -5.17 17.52
N GLN A 218 -7.52 -5.35 17.64
CA GLN A 218 -6.74 -4.75 18.72
C GLN A 218 -6.22 -3.39 18.27
N THR A 219 -6.30 -2.41 19.17
CA THR A 219 -5.84 -1.03 18.96
C THR A 219 -4.99 -0.54 20.13
N GLU A 220 -4.58 -1.45 21.01
CA GLU A 220 -3.81 -1.15 22.23
C GLU A 220 -2.39 -0.64 21.91
N GLY A 221 -1.89 -0.90 20.71
CA GLY A 221 -0.58 -0.43 20.26
C GLY A 221 -0.45 1.10 20.28
N PHE A 222 -1.56 1.86 20.27
CA PHE A 222 -1.54 3.32 20.34
C PHE A 222 -1.40 3.88 21.77
N GLU A 223 -1.47 3.05 22.81
CA GLU A 223 -1.51 3.50 24.21
C GLU A 223 -0.13 3.43 24.91
N GLN A 224 0.89 2.93 24.21
CA GLN A 224 2.25 2.73 24.72
C GLN A 224 3.30 2.95 23.64
N ALA A 225 4.58 2.93 24.02
CA ALA A 225 5.68 2.96 23.05
C ALA A 225 5.60 1.72 22.14
N SER A 226 5.58 1.95 20.83
CA SER A 226 5.27 0.93 19.83
C SER A 226 5.82 1.33 18.47
N LEU A 227 5.85 0.38 17.55
CA LEU A 227 6.51 0.53 16.25
C LEU A 227 5.46 0.76 15.16
N SER A 228 5.61 1.85 14.41
CA SER A 228 4.88 2.01 13.14
C SER A 228 5.40 0.99 12.12
N VAL A 229 4.57 0.60 11.15
CA VAL A 229 5.02 -0.35 10.11
C VAL A 229 6.10 0.28 9.23
N GLN A 230 6.00 1.58 8.98
CA GLN A 230 6.94 2.34 8.18
C GLN A 230 8.32 2.38 8.86
N THR A 231 8.36 2.58 10.19
CA THR A 231 9.61 2.50 10.96
C THR A 231 10.28 1.14 10.78
N LEU A 232 9.51 0.04 10.86
CA LEU A 232 10.06 -1.30 10.65
C LEU A 232 10.62 -1.48 9.25
N VAL A 233 9.92 -0.99 8.21
CA VAL A 233 10.37 -1.13 6.82
C VAL A 233 11.61 -0.29 6.56
N TRP A 234 11.67 0.94 7.08
CA TRP A 234 12.87 1.76 6.98
C TRP A 234 14.06 1.11 7.69
N GLU A 235 13.88 0.46 8.83
CA GLU A 235 14.96 -0.29 9.49
C GLU A 235 15.43 -1.47 8.63
N LEU A 236 14.49 -2.28 8.12
CA LEU A 236 14.79 -3.41 7.23
C LEU A 236 15.64 -2.99 6.03
N LEU A 237 15.32 -1.83 5.44
CA LEU A 237 16.02 -1.31 4.28
C LEU A 237 17.36 -0.67 4.65
N LEU A 238 17.38 0.27 5.59
CA LEU A 238 18.55 1.11 5.91
C LEU A 238 19.61 0.38 6.73
N ALA A 239 19.23 -0.60 7.55
CA ALA A 239 20.21 -1.41 8.29
C ALA A 239 20.84 -2.52 7.41
N GLY A 240 20.50 -2.57 6.12
CA GLY A 240 21.09 -3.51 5.17
C GLY A 240 20.74 -4.97 5.48
N HIS A 241 19.55 -5.23 6.02
CA HIS A 241 19.15 -6.59 6.34
C HIS A 241 19.05 -7.48 5.09
N THR A 242 19.57 -8.70 5.20
CA THR A 242 19.17 -9.88 4.40
C THR A 242 17.86 -10.47 4.94
N LEU A 243 17.20 -11.39 4.21
CA LEU A 243 16.01 -12.07 4.72
C LEU A 243 16.27 -12.79 6.06
N SER A 244 17.40 -13.49 6.17
CA SER A 244 17.76 -14.22 7.40
C SER A 244 17.94 -13.27 8.59
N SER A 245 18.72 -12.20 8.42
CA SER A 245 18.94 -11.22 9.48
C SER A 245 17.66 -10.44 9.84
N ALA A 246 16.83 -10.10 8.85
CA ALA A 246 15.52 -9.48 9.05
C ALA A 246 14.62 -10.34 9.93
N LEU A 247 14.50 -11.64 9.63
CA LEU A 247 13.68 -12.56 10.42
C LEU A 247 14.23 -12.77 11.83
N SER A 248 15.55 -12.79 12.00
CA SER A 248 16.17 -12.86 13.32
C SER A 248 15.87 -11.61 14.13
N TRP A 249 16.07 -10.43 13.53
CA TRP A 249 15.81 -9.14 14.16
C TRP A 249 14.33 -8.97 14.54
N LEU A 250 13.41 -9.26 13.61
CA LEU A 250 11.96 -9.18 13.86
C LEU A 250 11.53 -10.01 15.08
N ARG A 251 12.07 -11.23 15.23
CA ARG A 251 11.78 -12.08 16.42
C ARG A 251 12.31 -11.50 17.73
N SER A 252 13.37 -10.69 17.67
CA SER A 252 14.02 -10.11 18.84
C SER A 252 13.43 -8.77 19.27
N LEU A 253 12.45 -8.23 18.53
CA LEU A 253 11.86 -6.92 18.83
C LEU A 253 11.27 -6.86 20.25
N PRO A 254 11.71 -5.91 21.09
CA PRO A 254 11.21 -5.79 22.45
C PRO A 254 9.83 -5.11 22.50
N LEU A 255 9.49 -4.30 21.50
CA LEU A 255 8.21 -3.61 21.38
C LEU A 255 7.34 -4.19 20.29
N ARG A 256 6.03 -3.96 20.42
CA ARG A 256 5.01 -4.45 19.49
C ARG A 256 4.68 -3.41 18.41
N PRO A 257 4.21 -3.85 17.23
CA PRO A 257 3.61 -2.98 16.23
C PRO A 257 2.40 -2.19 16.75
N MET A 258 2.18 -0.98 16.23
CA MET A 258 1.05 -0.11 16.58
C MET A 258 -0.30 -0.66 16.11
N CYS A 259 -0.34 -1.20 14.90
CA CYS A 259 -1.55 -1.68 14.26
C CYS A 259 -1.27 -2.93 13.43
N GLY A 260 -2.37 -3.57 13.02
CA GLY A 260 -2.32 -4.70 12.10
C GLY A 260 -1.67 -4.31 10.78
N SER A 261 -0.61 -5.02 10.41
CA SER A 261 0.10 -4.87 9.15
C SER A 261 0.70 -6.20 8.74
N ALA A 262 1.23 -6.26 7.54
CA ALA A 262 2.01 -7.40 7.13
C ALA A 262 3.05 -7.02 6.10
N LEU A 263 4.13 -7.79 6.14
CA LEU A 263 5.27 -7.66 5.25
C LEU A 263 5.34 -8.89 4.36
N LEU A 264 5.67 -8.67 3.10
CA LEU A 264 6.10 -9.71 2.19
C LEU A 264 7.57 -9.42 1.88
N LEU A 265 8.45 -10.28 2.41
CA LEU A 265 9.89 -10.12 2.30
C LEU A 265 10.44 -11.19 1.35
N ALA A 266 11.38 -10.81 0.49
CA ALA A 266 12.10 -11.79 -0.33
C ALA A 266 13.54 -11.37 -0.63
N ASP A 267 14.40 -12.38 -0.78
CA ASP A 267 15.74 -12.28 -1.34
C ASP A 267 16.10 -13.56 -2.12
N GLU A 268 17.38 -13.77 -2.42
CA GLU A 268 17.88 -14.99 -3.08
C GLU A 268 17.63 -16.28 -2.29
N THR A 269 17.40 -16.19 -0.98
CA THR A 269 17.24 -17.35 -0.10
C THR A 269 15.80 -17.83 0.05
N GLY A 270 14.83 -16.99 -0.31
CA GLY A 270 13.41 -17.35 -0.30
C GLY A 270 12.47 -16.16 -0.18
N VAL A 271 11.22 -16.49 0.14
CA VAL A 271 10.11 -15.55 0.34
C VAL A 271 9.42 -15.87 1.66
N VAL A 272 8.99 -14.87 2.41
CA VAL A 272 8.27 -15.06 3.67
C VAL A 272 7.18 -14.02 3.88
N ASN A 273 6.05 -14.48 4.42
CA ASN A 273 5.00 -13.62 4.95
C ASN A 273 5.26 -13.35 6.43
N VAL A 274 5.19 -12.09 6.83
CA VAL A 274 5.22 -11.69 8.24
C VAL A 274 3.95 -10.92 8.54
N GLU A 275 3.18 -11.36 9.54
CA GLU A 275 1.97 -10.70 10.00
C GLU A 275 2.25 -10.03 11.34
N LEU A 276 1.94 -8.74 11.42
CA LEU A 276 2.26 -7.84 12.51
C LEU A 276 0.95 -7.40 13.15
N SER A 277 0.87 -7.47 14.47
CA SER A 277 -0.27 -6.99 15.25
C SER A 277 0.19 -6.43 16.59
N PRO A 278 -0.64 -5.64 17.29
CA PRO A 278 -0.37 -5.25 18.67
C PRO A 278 -0.17 -6.45 19.61
N GLY A 279 -0.84 -7.58 19.33
CA GLY A 279 -0.72 -8.82 20.09
C GLY A 279 0.58 -9.59 19.86
N GLY A 280 1.37 -9.22 18.85
CA GLY A 280 2.59 -9.92 18.48
C GLY A 280 2.78 -10.02 16.96
N LEU A 281 3.85 -10.70 16.58
CA LEU A 281 4.16 -10.99 15.19
C LEU A 281 4.10 -12.50 14.95
N VAL A 282 3.68 -12.87 13.75
CA VAL A 282 3.68 -14.25 13.26
C VAL A 282 4.49 -14.28 11.98
N ILE A 283 5.49 -15.16 11.92
CA ILE A 283 6.37 -15.34 10.77
C ILE A 283 6.03 -16.68 10.14
N GLY A 284 5.63 -16.66 8.87
CA GLY A 284 5.40 -17.87 8.10
C GLY A 284 6.70 -18.61 7.75
N GLU A 285 6.56 -19.79 7.17
CA GLU A 285 7.72 -20.53 6.65
C GLU A 285 8.37 -19.81 5.47
N VAL A 286 9.70 -19.91 5.37
CA VAL A 286 10.45 -19.41 4.22
C VAL A 286 10.23 -20.35 3.05
N GLN A 287 9.60 -19.84 2.00
CA GLN A 287 9.30 -20.59 0.79
C GLN A 287 10.37 -20.36 -0.28
N ARG A 288 10.78 -21.44 -0.95
CA ARG A 288 11.75 -21.41 -2.06
C ARG A 288 11.10 -21.97 -3.32
N ALA A 289 11.46 -21.43 -4.48
CA ALA A 289 10.91 -21.86 -5.77
C ALA A 289 9.37 -21.83 -5.82
N ALA A 290 8.75 -20.94 -5.06
CA ALA A 290 7.30 -20.82 -4.93
C ALA A 290 6.88 -19.35 -5.02
N VAL A 291 5.65 -19.14 -5.50
CA VAL A 291 5.02 -17.81 -5.52
C VAL A 291 4.16 -17.65 -4.29
N VAL A 292 4.50 -16.67 -3.46
CA VAL A 292 3.73 -16.30 -2.27
C VAL A 292 2.88 -15.09 -2.62
N SER A 293 1.56 -15.25 -2.67
CA SER A 293 0.62 -14.16 -2.95
C SER A 293 -0.01 -13.64 -1.66
N ARG A 294 -0.32 -12.33 -1.61
CA ARG A 294 -0.86 -11.65 -0.43
C ARG A 294 -1.88 -10.57 -0.77
N ALA A 295 -2.84 -10.40 0.13
CA ALA A 295 -3.77 -9.27 0.19
C ALA A 295 -3.95 -8.79 1.65
N ASN A 296 -5.04 -8.12 1.98
CA ASN A 296 -5.30 -7.47 3.29
C ASN A 296 -6.07 -8.35 4.28
N HIS A 297 -5.81 -9.66 4.32
CA HIS A 297 -6.37 -10.56 5.31
C HIS A 297 -5.27 -11.45 5.91
N PRO A 298 -5.47 -12.03 7.10
CA PRO A 298 -4.52 -12.97 7.67
C PRO A 298 -4.39 -14.18 6.76
N MET A 299 -3.15 -14.55 6.49
CA MET A 299 -2.77 -15.73 5.72
C MET A 299 -2.23 -16.83 6.64
N LEU A 300 -1.82 -16.47 7.86
CA LEU A 300 -1.28 -17.38 8.87
C LEU A 300 -2.37 -17.69 9.89
N GLU A 301 -2.54 -18.97 10.22
CA GLU A 301 -3.61 -19.45 11.09
C GLU A 301 -3.57 -18.78 12.47
N GLU A 302 -2.36 -18.58 13.00
CA GLU A 302 -2.13 -17.96 14.30
C GLU A 302 -2.56 -16.48 14.35
N SER A 303 -2.71 -15.82 13.20
CA SER A 303 -3.13 -14.43 13.08
C SER A 303 -4.64 -14.28 12.83
N GLU A 304 -5.39 -15.37 12.58
CA GLU A 304 -6.82 -15.26 12.30
C GLU A 304 -7.61 -14.65 13.47
N ALA A 305 -7.19 -14.92 14.70
CA ALA A 305 -7.86 -14.45 15.91
C ALA A 305 -7.74 -12.93 16.13
N SER A 306 -6.65 -12.30 15.66
CA SER A 306 -6.43 -10.85 15.83
C SER A 306 -7.29 -10.02 14.87
N PHE A 307 -7.76 -10.61 13.77
CA PHE A 307 -8.37 -9.87 12.67
C PHE A 307 -9.79 -9.38 12.94
N GLY A 308 -10.00 -8.08 12.72
CA GLY A 308 -11.22 -7.34 13.00
C GLY A 308 -12.01 -6.90 11.78
N GLY A 309 -11.53 -7.21 10.58
CA GLY A 309 -12.25 -6.88 9.36
C GLY A 309 -13.64 -7.51 9.33
N ASN A 310 -14.63 -6.73 8.91
CA ASN A 310 -15.97 -7.24 8.67
C ASN A 310 -15.95 -8.32 7.55
N LYS A 311 -16.93 -9.24 7.54
CA LYS A 311 -17.01 -10.36 6.58
C LYS A 311 -16.93 -9.90 5.11
N ARG A 312 -17.39 -8.68 4.80
CA ARG A 312 -17.35 -8.11 3.44
C ARG A 312 -15.93 -7.73 3.04
N SER A 313 -15.17 -7.08 3.92
CA SER A 313 -13.77 -6.72 3.67
C SER A 313 -12.89 -7.95 3.47
N ARG A 314 -13.10 -9.01 4.28
CA ARG A 314 -12.40 -10.30 4.11
C ARG A 314 -12.69 -10.91 2.74
N ARG A 315 -13.97 -11.05 2.37
CA ARG A 315 -14.38 -11.59 1.05
C ARG A 315 -13.82 -10.79 -0.13
N ASP A 316 -13.74 -9.46 -0.02
CA ASP A 316 -13.15 -8.62 -1.07
C ASP A 316 -11.65 -8.88 -1.21
N SER A 317 -10.95 -8.99 -0.08
CA SER A 317 -9.52 -9.34 0.00
C SER A 317 -9.22 -10.72 -0.60
N GLU A 318 -9.99 -11.74 -0.22
CA GLU A 318 -9.89 -13.11 -0.75
C GLU A 318 -10.15 -13.14 -2.27
N ARG A 319 -11.17 -12.42 -2.75
CA ARG A 319 -11.48 -12.34 -4.19
C ARG A 319 -10.36 -11.71 -5.01
N ARG A 320 -9.68 -10.68 -4.49
CA ARG A 320 -8.53 -10.06 -5.15
C ARG A 320 -7.36 -11.02 -5.21
N LEU A 321 -7.09 -11.70 -4.10
CA LEU A 321 -6.02 -12.70 -4.02
C LEU A 321 -6.26 -13.86 -5.00
N GLU A 322 -7.49 -14.33 -5.12
CA GLU A 322 -7.85 -15.37 -6.08
C GLU A 322 -7.69 -14.91 -7.53
N ALA A 323 -8.14 -13.69 -7.86
CA ALA A 323 -7.96 -13.12 -9.19
C ALA A 323 -6.47 -12.98 -9.56
N LEU A 324 -5.61 -12.65 -8.59
CA LEU A 324 -4.17 -12.62 -8.78
C LEU A 324 -3.60 -14.03 -9.05
N ARG A 325 -4.00 -15.03 -8.26
CA ARG A 325 -3.55 -16.42 -8.43
C ARG A 325 -3.92 -17.01 -9.79
N VAL A 326 -5.13 -16.73 -10.27
CA VAL A 326 -5.55 -17.14 -11.62
C VAL A 326 -4.63 -16.57 -12.69
N GLU A 327 -4.26 -15.30 -12.58
CA GLU A 327 -3.38 -14.64 -13.55
C GLU A 327 -1.93 -15.11 -13.45
N LEU A 328 -1.44 -15.39 -12.24
CA LEU A 328 -0.13 -16.00 -12.02
C LEU A 328 -0.05 -17.41 -12.63
N LYS A 329 -1.08 -18.24 -12.42
CA LYS A 329 -1.17 -19.57 -13.02
C LYS A 329 -1.18 -19.51 -14.55
N ARG A 330 -1.95 -18.57 -15.12
CA ARG A 330 -1.95 -18.33 -16.57
C ARG A 330 -0.56 -17.95 -17.10
N GLN A 331 0.20 -17.14 -16.34
CA GLN A 331 1.56 -16.78 -16.71
C GLN A 331 2.54 -17.97 -16.56
N GLN A 332 2.36 -18.83 -15.56
CA GLN A 332 3.11 -20.08 -15.39
C GLN A 332 2.93 -21.03 -16.58
N GLU A 333 1.71 -21.14 -17.10
CA GLU A 333 1.38 -22.00 -18.23
C GLU A 333 1.90 -21.47 -19.58
N ALA A 334 2.07 -20.15 -19.72
CA ALA A 334 2.38 -19.52 -21.01
C ALA A 334 3.87 -19.48 -21.38
N ASP A 335 4.81 -19.36 -20.43
CA ASP A 335 6.15 -18.78 -20.73
C ASP A 335 7.34 -19.38 -19.94
N ALA A 336 7.45 -20.70 -19.81
CA ALA A 336 8.54 -21.37 -19.04
C ALA A 336 8.82 -20.71 -17.66
N PHE A 337 7.76 -20.11 -17.08
CA PHE A 337 7.75 -19.24 -15.92
C PHE A 337 8.97 -18.33 -15.70
N LYS A 338 9.32 -17.49 -16.68
CA LYS A 338 10.28 -16.40 -16.46
C LYS A 338 9.54 -15.13 -16.03
N LEU A 339 9.51 -14.84 -14.74
CA LEU A 339 8.78 -13.68 -14.21
C LEU A 339 9.72 -12.53 -13.90
N ASP A 340 9.80 -11.53 -14.79
CA ASP A 340 10.53 -10.27 -14.54
C ASP A 340 9.65 -9.16 -13.98
N THR A 341 10.27 -8.01 -13.68
CA THR A 341 9.58 -6.86 -13.10
C THR A 341 8.44 -6.37 -14.01
N GLU A 342 8.62 -6.38 -15.33
CA GLU A 342 7.58 -5.96 -16.28
C GLU A 342 6.45 -6.98 -16.39
N VAL A 343 6.78 -8.27 -16.47
CA VAL A 343 5.79 -9.34 -16.48
C VAL A 343 5.00 -9.35 -15.17
N ALA A 344 5.67 -9.14 -14.03
CA ALA A 344 5.03 -9.06 -12.72
C ALA A 344 4.05 -7.87 -12.63
N LEU A 345 4.44 -6.68 -13.11
CA LEU A 345 3.53 -5.54 -13.24
C LEU A 345 2.36 -5.86 -14.18
N SER A 346 2.61 -6.56 -15.30
CA SER A 346 1.54 -6.99 -16.20
C SER A 346 0.56 -7.96 -15.54
N VAL A 347 1.01 -8.85 -14.67
CA VAL A 347 0.13 -9.75 -13.89
C VAL A 347 -0.81 -8.92 -13.01
N LEU A 348 -0.29 -7.94 -12.26
CA LEU A 348 -1.12 -7.04 -11.44
C LEU A 348 -2.13 -6.23 -12.28
N ARG A 349 -1.73 -5.77 -13.47
CA ARG A 349 -2.61 -5.04 -14.40
C ARG A 349 -3.79 -5.89 -14.89
N ARG A 350 -3.54 -7.16 -15.21
CA ARG A 350 -4.53 -8.07 -15.82
C ARG A 350 -5.43 -8.72 -14.76
N ALA A 351 -4.95 -8.87 -13.53
CA ALA A 351 -5.73 -9.44 -12.43
C ALA A 351 -6.97 -8.58 -12.11
N LYS A 352 -8.16 -9.18 -12.31
CA LYS A 352 -9.45 -8.50 -12.16
C LYS A 352 -9.62 -7.96 -10.73
N LYS A 353 -10.00 -6.69 -10.59
CA LYS A 353 -10.21 -5.96 -9.31
C LYS A 353 -8.95 -5.74 -8.46
N VAL A 354 -7.78 -6.19 -8.90
CA VAL A 354 -6.50 -5.88 -8.23
C VAL A 354 -6.16 -4.41 -8.48
N ARG A 355 -5.97 -4.04 -9.75
CA ARG A 355 -5.89 -2.63 -10.15
C ARG A 355 -7.28 -2.01 -10.14
N ASN A 356 -7.48 -0.99 -9.30
CA ASN A 356 -8.77 -0.36 -9.11
C ASN A 356 -8.64 1.18 -8.96
N LEU A 357 -9.76 1.88 -8.74
CA LEU A 357 -9.76 3.34 -8.61
C LEU A 357 -8.97 3.86 -7.41
N SER A 358 -8.76 3.04 -6.39
CA SER A 358 -7.92 3.37 -5.23
C SER A 358 -6.45 2.97 -5.41
N THR A 359 -6.10 2.29 -6.51
CA THR A 359 -4.70 1.96 -6.78
C THR A 359 -3.95 3.19 -7.25
N LEU A 360 -2.92 3.54 -6.50
CA LEU A 360 -2.03 4.68 -6.75
C LEU A 360 -0.88 4.26 -7.63
N ALA A 361 -0.27 3.13 -7.28
CA ALA A 361 0.89 2.58 -7.95
C ALA A 361 0.86 1.05 -8.04
N LEU A 362 1.57 0.54 -9.03
CA LEU A 362 2.04 -0.84 -9.12
C LEU A 362 3.55 -0.78 -8.96
N VAL A 363 4.10 -1.47 -7.96
CA VAL A 363 5.53 -1.50 -7.69
C VAL A 363 6.03 -2.92 -7.91
N SER A 364 7.11 -3.10 -8.65
CA SER A 364 7.80 -4.38 -8.82
C SER A 364 9.29 -4.19 -8.67
N MET A 365 9.93 -5.13 -7.98
CA MET A 365 11.33 -5.05 -7.60
C MET A 365 12.01 -6.36 -7.98
N ASP A 366 13.24 -6.26 -8.47
CA ASP A 366 14.18 -7.38 -8.60
C ASP A 366 15.35 -7.10 -7.65
N PRO A 367 15.30 -7.63 -6.40
CA PRO A 367 16.32 -7.34 -5.39
C PRO A 367 17.72 -7.81 -5.79
N LEU A 368 17.83 -8.83 -6.66
CA LEU A 368 19.13 -9.35 -7.09
C LEU A 368 19.77 -8.48 -8.18
N GLN A 369 18.95 -7.90 -9.04
CA GLN A 369 19.40 -6.91 -10.02
C GLN A 369 19.46 -5.49 -9.47
N GLY A 370 18.94 -5.25 -8.25
CA GLY A 370 18.87 -3.91 -7.68
C GLY A 370 17.97 -2.99 -8.48
N GLN A 371 16.88 -3.51 -9.06
CA GLN A 371 15.98 -2.77 -9.93
C GLN A 371 14.62 -2.56 -9.27
N LEU A 372 14.11 -1.33 -9.30
CA LEU A 372 12.75 -0.96 -8.91
C LEU A 372 12.02 -0.40 -10.13
N SER A 373 10.91 -1.04 -10.50
CA SER A 373 10.00 -0.56 -11.54
C SER A 373 8.66 -0.18 -10.92
N VAL A 374 8.18 1.01 -11.24
CA VAL A 374 6.91 1.54 -10.73
C VAL A 374 6.04 2.05 -11.87
N GLU A 375 4.76 1.72 -11.83
CA GLU A 375 3.72 2.40 -12.58
C GLU A 375 2.83 3.17 -11.59
N PHE A 376 2.82 4.50 -11.58
CA PHE A 376 1.95 5.27 -10.69
C PHE A 376 1.14 6.33 -11.44
N ARG A 377 0.07 6.80 -10.81
CA ARG A 377 -0.80 7.83 -11.36
C ARG A 377 -0.17 9.21 -11.21
N GLU A 378 0.38 9.72 -12.28
CA GLU A 378 0.98 11.05 -12.32
C GLU A 378 -0.06 12.08 -12.78
N ARG A 379 -0.19 13.17 -12.02
CA ARG A 379 -0.98 14.33 -12.39
C ARG A 379 -0.13 15.29 -13.22
N GLN A 380 -0.50 15.44 -14.47
CA GLN A 380 0.21 16.29 -15.42
C GLN A 380 -0.65 17.48 -15.81
N GLU A 381 -0.06 18.67 -15.76
CA GLU A 381 -0.66 19.87 -16.33
C GLU A 381 -0.74 19.72 -17.85
N VAL A 382 -1.87 20.13 -18.42
CA VAL A 382 -2.11 20.08 -19.86
C VAL A 382 -2.80 21.35 -20.33
N SER A 383 -2.47 21.79 -21.53
CA SER A 383 -3.24 22.83 -22.22
C SER A 383 -4.65 22.34 -22.59
N GLU A 384 -5.58 23.27 -22.83
CA GLU A 384 -6.92 22.95 -23.36
C GLU A 384 -6.86 22.13 -24.66
N THR A 385 -5.90 22.47 -25.53
CA THR A 385 -5.64 21.76 -26.78
C THR A 385 -5.14 20.33 -26.57
N GLU A 386 -4.27 20.10 -25.58
CA GLU A 386 -3.78 18.75 -25.26
C GLU A 386 -4.86 17.91 -24.59
N ALA A 387 -5.67 18.49 -23.72
CA ALA A 387 -6.83 17.83 -23.14
C ALA A 387 -7.81 17.38 -24.24
N ALA A 388 -8.10 18.24 -25.22
CA ALA A 388 -8.92 17.90 -26.38
C ALA A 388 -8.26 16.81 -27.25
N ARG A 389 -6.94 16.89 -27.45
CA ARG A 389 -6.16 15.87 -28.19
C ARG A 389 -6.21 14.51 -27.51
N PHE A 390 -6.01 14.43 -26.19
CA PHE A 390 -6.09 13.18 -25.43
C PHE A 390 -7.47 12.52 -25.56
N ALA A 391 -8.54 13.30 -25.59
CA ALA A 391 -9.89 12.80 -25.83
C ALA A 391 -10.05 12.17 -27.23
N VAL A 392 -9.33 12.68 -28.25
CA VAL A 392 -9.35 12.18 -29.63
C VAL A 392 -8.38 11.00 -29.83
N GLU A 393 -7.13 11.10 -29.37
CA GLU A 393 -6.05 10.10 -29.54
C GLU A 393 -6.39 8.75 -28.94
N MET A 394 -7.14 8.72 -27.85
CA MET A 394 -7.58 7.46 -27.25
C MET A 394 -8.54 6.67 -28.16
N GLY A 395 -9.09 7.27 -29.23
CA GLY A 395 -9.98 6.58 -30.19
C GLY A 395 -11.23 5.98 -29.55
N MET A 396 -11.54 6.40 -28.32
CA MET A 396 -12.57 5.80 -27.49
C MET A 396 -13.91 6.47 -27.77
N ALA A 397 -14.92 5.65 -28.07
CA ALA A 397 -16.30 6.12 -27.98
C ALA A 397 -16.56 6.75 -26.59
N PRO A 398 -17.38 7.80 -26.46
CA PRO A 398 -17.56 8.55 -25.20
C PRO A 398 -17.86 7.67 -23.96
N LYS A 399 -18.55 6.53 -24.12
CA LYS A 399 -18.80 5.55 -23.05
C LYS A 399 -17.53 4.80 -22.61
N ILE A 400 -16.62 4.48 -23.53
CA ILE A 400 -15.33 3.82 -23.24
C ILE A 400 -14.35 4.82 -22.63
N LEU A 401 -14.37 6.07 -23.08
CA LEU A 401 -13.64 7.17 -22.46
C LEU A 401 -14.10 7.34 -21.01
N ASN A 402 -15.40 7.46 -20.75
CA ASN A 402 -15.93 7.47 -19.38
C ASN A 402 -15.55 6.23 -18.58
N ARG A 403 -15.44 5.05 -19.20
CA ARG A 403 -14.97 3.83 -18.52
C ARG A 403 -13.47 3.88 -18.19
N ALA A 404 -12.62 4.37 -19.07
CA ALA A 404 -11.18 4.55 -18.87
C ALA A 404 -10.90 5.67 -17.84
N LEU A 405 -11.70 6.74 -17.89
CA LEU A 405 -11.74 7.80 -16.88
C LEU A 405 -12.15 7.22 -15.51
N ASN A 406 -13.22 6.42 -15.48
CA ASN A 406 -13.70 5.72 -14.28
C ASN A 406 -12.84 4.53 -13.84
N GLN A 407 -11.80 4.16 -14.59
CA GLN A 407 -10.79 3.17 -14.18
C GLN A 407 -9.48 3.86 -13.77
N GLY A 408 -9.44 5.20 -13.82
CA GLY A 408 -8.28 6.01 -13.45
C GLY A 408 -7.12 5.90 -14.43
N GLY A 409 -7.40 5.64 -15.71
CA GLY A 409 -6.42 5.66 -16.79
C GLY A 409 -6.11 7.06 -17.31
N LEU A 410 -7.08 7.96 -17.20
CA LEU A 410 -6.99 9.39 -17.51
C LEU A 410 -8.02 10.08 -16.58
N GLN A 411 -7.70 11.05 -15.74
CA GLN A 411 -8.72 11.83 -15.01
C GLN A 411 -8.52 13.31 -15.30
N MET A 412 -9.50 13.95 -15.93
CA MET A 412 -9.46 15.38 -16.16
C MET A 412 -9.99 16.11 -14.92
N GLU A 413 -9.10 16.77 -14.18
CA GLU A 413 -9.51 17.66 -13.10
C GLU A 413 -9.48 19.10 -13.60
N THR A 414 -10.67 19.64 -13.82
CA THR A 414 -10.81 21.06 -14.11
C THR A 414 -10.78 21.81 -12.78
N LYS A 415 -9.65 22.47 -12.49
CA LYS A 415 -9.54 23.59 -11.53
C LYS A 415 -9.32 23.26 -10.05
N ARG A 416 -8.84 22.07 -9.67
CA ARG A 416 -8.30 21.87 -8.31
C ARG A 416 -6.87 22.41 -8.27
N PRO A 417 -6.47 23.23 -7.28
CA PRO A 417 -5.07 23.60 -7.09
C PRO A 417 -4.17 22.35 -6.97
N ARG A 418 -2.94 22.39 -7.49
CA ARG A 418 -1.94 21.38 -7.15
C ARG A 418 -1.55 21.52 -5.69
N MET A 419 -1.34 20.39 -5.01
CA MET A 419 -0.89 20.48 -3.62
C MET A 419 0.57 20.97 -3.54
N SER A 420 1.37 20.68 -4.57
CA SER A 420 2.78 21.06 -4.64
C SER A 420 3.01 22.53 -4.99
N THR A 421 2.19 23.12 -5.88
CA THR A 421 2.38 24.51 -6.32
C THR A 421 1.33 25.48 -5.80
N GLY A 422 0.17 24.99 -5.36
CA GLY A 422 -0.99 25.84 -5.03
C GLY A 422 -1.67 26.47 -6.25
N GLU A 423 -1.17 26.23 -7.46
CA GLU A 423 -1.68 26.83 -8.69
C GLU A 423 -2.80 25.97 -9.29
N THR A 424 -3.74 26.66 -9.92
CA THR A 424 -4.89 26.02 -10.56
C THR A 424 -4.65 25.92 -12.06
N ALA A 425 -4.64 24.71 -12.59
CA ALA A 425 -4.52 24.44 -14.02
C ALA A 425 -5.44 23.27 -14.45
N LEU A 426 -5.55 23.04 -15.75
CA LEU A 426 -6.13 21.81 -16.29
C LEU A 426 -5.12 20.68 -16.13
N HIS A 427 -5.57 19.55 -15.59
CA HIS A 427 -4.70 18.41 -15.38
C HIS A 427 -5.32 17.15 -15.94
N VAL A 428 -4.46 16.23 -16.39
CA VAL A 428 -4.79 14.84 -16.62
C VAL A 428 -4.00 13.97 -15.66
N THR A 429 -4.67 13.02 -15.01
CA THR A 429 -3.98 11.96 -14.26
C THR A 429 -3.77 10.75 -15.16
N ARG A 430 -2.53 10.39 -15.50
CA ARG A 430 -2.22 9.20 -16.32
C ARG A 430 -1.27 8.27 -15.59
N TRP A 431 -1.19 7.02 -16.04
CA TRP A 431 -0.18 6.10 -15.51
C TRP A 431 1.17 6.38 -16.17
N ALA A 432 2.14 6.77 -15.36
CA ALA A 432 3.53 6.92 -15.74
C ALA A 432 4.31 5.69 -15.28
N LYS A 433 5.30 5.29 -16.08
CA LYS A 433 6.14 4.13 -15.79
C LYS A 433 7.60 4.59 -15.62
N HIS A 434 8.22 4.18 -14.53
CA HIS A 434 9.61 4.46 -14.21
C HIS A 434 10.33 3.15 -13.88
N SER A 435 11.60 3.05 -14.25
CA SER A 435 12.47 1.94 -13.87
C SER A 435 13.82 2.53 -13.44
N ILE A 436 14.22 2.21 -12.21
CA ILE A 436 15.41 2.76 -11.55
C ILE A 436 16.27 1.60 -11.07
N GLU A 437 17.59 1.74 -11.22
CA GLU A 437 18.58 0.73 -10.81
C GLU A 437 19.57 1.32 -9.80
N LEU A 438 20.09 0.46 -8.94
CA LEU A 438 21.21 0.74 -8.03
C LEU A 438 22.52 0.95 -8.81
N SER A 439 23.43 1.82 -8.31
CA SER A 439 24.68 2.13 -9.02
C SER A 439 25.60 0.92 -9.12
N ALA A 440 25.58 0.05 -8.10
CA ALA A 440 26.48 -1.10 -8.01
C ALA A 440 26.15 -2.27 -8.97
N GLY A 441 25.09 -2.17 -9.79
CA GLY A 441 24.51 -3.27 -10.59
C GLY A 441 25.40 -3.93 -11.67
N LYS A 442 26.70 -3.64 -11.76
CA LYS A 442 27.60 -4.30 -12.75
C LYS A 442 28.88 -4.91 -12.19
N GLY A 443 29.13 -4.87 -10.88
CA GLY A 443 30.30 -5.50 -10.26
C GLY A 443 29.98 -6.91 -9.75
N LYS A 444 30.67 -7.95 -10.25
CA LYS A 444 30.65 -9.31 -9.69
C LYS A 444 30.73 -9.25 -8.15
N ARG A 445 29.70 -9.78 -7.46
CA ARG A 445 29.76 -10.09 -6.02
C ARG A 445 30.81 -11.20 -5.83
N THR A 446 32.09 -10.86 -5.73
CA THR A 446 33.11 -11.78 -5.21
C THR A 446 33.00 -11.77 -3.71
N GLY A 447 32.46 -12.86 -3.16
CA GLY A 447 32.20 -13.02 -1.75
C GLY A 447 33.46 -12.92 -0.92
N GLU A 448 33.41 -12.02 0.06
CA GLU A 448 34.05 -12.12 1.37
C GLU A 448 33.31 -11.09 2.25
N LEU A 449 32.26 -11.55 2.94
CA LEU A 449 31.62 -10.79 4.00
C LEU A 449 32.60 -10.79 5.18
N GLY A 450 33.46 -9.77 5.23
CA GLY A 450 34.25 -9.49 6.42
C GLY A 450 33.32 -9.23 7.61
N GLU A 451 33.67 -9.81 8.75
CA GLU A 451 32.98 -9.62 10.03
C GLU A 451 32.78 -8.13 10.30
N LEU A 452 31.53 -7.70 10.40
CA LEU A 452 31.17 -6.33 10.76
C LEU A 452 31.57 -6.10 12.22
N GLY A 453 32.63 -5.30 12.39
CA GLY A 453 33.08 -4.79 13.67
C GLY A 453 32.06 -3.87 14.34
N GLU A 454 32.17 -3.78 15.66
CA GLU A 454 31.26 -3.13 16.60
C GLU A 454 30.93 -1.67 16.25
N ASN A 455 29.62 -1.35 16.21
CA ASN A 455 28.96 -0.06 16.43
C ASN A 455 29.86 1.21 16.42
N GLU A 456 30.20 1.73 15.25
CA GLU A 456 30.51 3.16 15.13
C GLU A 456 29.20 3.96 15.02
N ALA A 457 28.91 4.74 16.06
CA ALA A 457 27.78 5.66 16.08
C ALA A 457 27.96 6.74 15.01
N TRP A 458 26.99 6.83 14.09
CA TRP A 458 26.96 7.79 12.99
C TRP A 458 27.00 9.23 13.48
N SER A 459 27.84 10.07 12.84
CA SER A 459 27.72 11.51 12.99
C SER A 459 26.52 12.01 12.19
N VAL A 460 25.64 12.79 12.84
CA VAL A 460 24.42 13.38 12.26
C VAL A 460 24.70 14.20 10.98
N TYR A 461 25.95 14.66 10.78
CA TYR A 461 26.35 15.44 9.62
C TYR A 461 26.53 14.61 8.34
N ASP A 462 26.88 13.33 8.44
CA ASP A 462 27.09 12.46 7.26
C ASP A 462 25.75 12.01 6.64
N ALA A 463 24.71 11.84 7.46
CA ALA A 463 23.35 11.56 7.01
C ALA A 463 22.74 12.76 6.25
N LEU A 464 22.98 13.99 6.74
CA LEU A 464 22.51 15.22 6.09
C LEU A 464 23.25 15.52 4.77
N ALA A 465 24.56 15.25 4.71
CA ALA A 465 25.33 15.36 3.46
C ALA A 465 24.84 14.37 2.39
N ALA A 466 24.55 13.12 2.77
CA ALA A 466 24.01 12.09 1.87
C ALA A 466 22.59 12.41 1.36
N VAL A 467 21.72 12.98 2.20
CA VAL A 467 20.37 13.40 1.78
C VAL A 467 20.41 14.66 0.91
N SER A 468 21.40 15.56 1.10
CA SER A 468 21.50 16.81 0.32
C SER A 468 22.09 16.66 -1.10
N GLN A 469 22.84 15.58 -1.38
CA GLN A 469 23.57 15.43 -2.64
C GLN A 469 22.91 14.51 -3.68
N SER A 470 21.88 13.73 -3.31
CA SER A 470 21.31 12.69 -4.18
C SER A 470 19.78 12.66 -4.23
N PHE A 471 19.13 13.83 -4.25
CA PHE A 471 17.75 13.92 -4.73
C PHE A 471 17.74 13.91 -6.26
N VAL A 472 17.70 12.72 -6.86
CA VAL A 472 17.12 12.58 -8.20
C VAL A 472 15.63 12.36 -7.98
N ALA A 473 14.90 13.44 -7.74
CA ALA A 473 13.45 13.41 -7.93
C ALA A 473 13.23 13.24 -9.44
N VAL A 474 12.93 12.02 -9.87
CA VAL A 474 12.33 11.82 -11.20
C VAL A 474 10.90 12.32 -11.06
N GLN A 475 10.70 13.62 -11.28
CA GLN A 475 9.38 14.22 -11.49
C GLN A 475 8.89 13.94 -12.90
#